data_AF-A0A969GJE1-F1
#
_entry.id   AF-A0A969GJE1-F1
#
_cell.length_a   1.000
_cell.length_b   1.000
_cell.length_c   1.000
_cell.angle_alpha   90.00
_cell.angle_beta   90.00
_cell.angle_gamma   90.00
#
_symmetry.space_group_name_H-M   'P 1'
#
loop_
_entity.id
_entity.type
_entity.pdbx_description
1 polymer ?
#
loop_
_entity_poly.entity_id
_entity_poly.type
_entity_poly.pdbx_seq_one_letter_code
_entity_poly.pdbx_strand_id
1 'polypeptide(L)'
;MSQLDQLEAIERRLWSSADNLRANSTYASNQYFLPVMGLIFLRHAYSRFLAVKEGIVAELPTRNGVPRELTVADFSRKGAI
;
A
#
# COMPACT_ATOMS: atom_id res chain seq x y z
N MET A 1 1.93 -6.35 -25.83
CA MET A 1 1.39 -5.13 -25.17
C MET A 1 2.57 -4.39 -24.60
N SER A 2 2.75 -3.15 -25.00
CA SER A 2 3.86 -2.33 -24.52
C SER A 2 3.61 -1.99 -23.03
N GLN A 3 4.67 -1.77 -22.26
CA GLN A 3 4.54 -1.29 -20.87
C GLN A 3 3.74 0.03 -20.79
N LEU A 4 3.75 0.82 -21.87
CA LEU A 4 2.99 2.08 -21.96
C LEU A 4 1.48 1.82 -22.04
N ASP A 5 1.05 0.77 -22.75
CA ASP A 5 -0.37 0.40 -22.86
C ASP A 5 -0.94 0.00 -21.48
N GLN A 6 -0.11 -0.66 -20.67
CA GLN A 6 -0.48 -1.06 -19.30
C GLN A 6 -0.57 0.15 -18.37
N LEU A 7 0.36 1.10 -18.49
CA LEU A 7 0.35 2.35 -17.74
C LEU A 7 -0.89 3.19 -18.07
N GLU A 8 -1.23 3.34 -19.35
CA GLU A 8 -2.43 4.08 -19.77
C GLU A 8 -3.72 3.42 -19.26
N ALA A 9 -3.80 2.09 -19.31
CA ALA A 9 -4.94 1.35 -18.77
C ALA A 9 -5.08 1.53 -17.25
N ILE A 10 -3.97 1.55 -16.53
CA ILE A 10 -3.93 1.81 -15.08
C ILE A 10 -4.36 3.25 -14.79
N GLU A 11 -3.85 4.24 -15.54
CA GLU A 11 -4.21 5.64 -15.38
C GLU A 11 -5.70 5.87 -15.60
N ARG A 12 -6.27 5.34 -16.69
CA ARG A 12 -7.71 5.42 -16.97
C ARG A 12 -8.55 4.79 -15.86
N ARG A 13 -8.11 3.66 -15.31
CA ARG A 13 -8.80 2.97 -14.20
C ARG A 13 -8.71 3.75 -12.89
N LEU A 14 -7.58 4.39 -12.62
CA LEU A 14 -7.42 5.27 -11.46
C LEU A 14 -8.35 6.48 -11.60
N TRP A 15 -8.36 7.13 -12.77
CA TRP A 15 -9.23 8.26 -13.07
C TRP A 15 -10.71 7.91 -12.93
N SER A 16 -11.15 6.77 -13.46
CA SER A 16 -12.55 6.35 -13.35
C SER A 16 -12.94 5.98 -11.91
N SER A 17 -12.03 5.39 -11.13
CA SER A 17 -12.29 5.07 -9.73
C SER A 17 -12.37 6.34 -8.87
N ALA A 18 -11.49 7.31 -9.12
CA ALA A 18 -11.53 8.62 -8.47
C ALA A 18 -12.80 9.40 -8.85
N ASP A 19 -13.22 9.37 -10.12
CA ASP A 19 -14.45 10.01 -10.58
C ASP A 19 -15.70 9.36 -9.98
N ASN A 20 -15.71 8.03 -9.79
CA ASN A 20 -16.78 7.34 -9.07
C ASN A 20 -16.85 7.75 -7.59
N LEU A 21 -15.70 7.93 -6.92
CA LEU A 21 -15.68 8.46 -5.54
C LEU A 21 -16.22 9.90 -5.49
N ARG A 22 -15.91 10.71 -6.50
CA ARG A 22 -16.44 12.07 -6.66
C ARG A 22 -17.94 12.09 -6.89
N ALA A 23 -18.44 11.25 -7.80
CA ALA A 23 -19.86 11.19 -8.12
C ALA A 23 -20.73 10.78 -6.93
N ASN A 24 -20.16 10.01 -5.98
CA ASN A 24 -20.87 9.51 -4.80
C ASN A 24 -20.61 10.31 -3.52
N SER A 25 -20.00 11.49 -3.57
CA SER A 25 -19.89 12.30 -2.36
C SER A 25 -20.21 13.78 -2.56
N THR A 26 -20.70 14.36 -1.47
CA THR A 26 -21.26 15.72 -1.40
C THR A 26 -20.18 16.79 -1.28
N TYR A 27 -18.91 16.46 -1.50
CA TYR A 27 -17.79 17.38 -1.32
C TYR A 27 -17.41 18.08 -2.62
N ALA A 28 -16.78 19.25 -2.52
CA ALA A 28 -16.31 20.01 -3.68
C ALA A 28 -15.00 19.41 -4.24
N SER A 29 -14.73 19.57 -5.55
CA SER A 29 -13.60 18.95 -6.26
C SER A 29 -12.22 19.13 -5.59
N ASN A 30 -12.03 20.22 -4.83
CA ASN A 30 -10.80 20.52 -4.08
C ASN A 30 -10.63 19.69 -2.78
N GLN A 31 -11.71 19.11 -2.25
CA GLN A 31 -11.69 18.29 -1.03
C GLN A 31 -11.39 16.81 -1.30
N TYR A 32 -11.37 16.39 -2.57
CA TYR A 32 -11.09 15.01 -2.97
C TYR A 32 -9.61 14.66 -3.06
N PHE A 33 -8.78 15.66 -3.29
CA PHE A 33 -7.35 15.42 -3.47
C PHE A 33 -6.73 14.75 -2.23
N LEU A 34 -7.02 15.29 -1.04
CA LEU A 34 -6.50 14.76 0.23
C LEU A 34 -6.93 13.31 0.52
N PRO A 35 -8.23 12.93 0.48
CA PRO A 35 -8.64 11.56 0.76
C PRO A 35 -8.16 10.56 -0.30
N VAL A 36 -8.14 10.92 -1.59
CA VAL A 36 -7.64 10.04 -2.64
C VAL A 36 -6.13 9.82 -2.51
N MET A 37 -5.36 10.90 -2.29
CA MET A 37 -3.91 10.79 -2.03
C MET A 37 -3.61 10.03 -0.74
N GLY A 38 -4.43 10.20 0.30
CA GLY A 38 -4.35 9.43 1.53
C GLY A 38 -4.52 7.92 1.29
N LEU A 39 -5.53 7.51 0.51
CA LEU A 39 -5.75 6.11 0.16
C LEU A 39 -4.60 5.53 -0.68
N ILE A 40 -4.07 6.29 -1.65
CA ILE A 40 -2.91 5.89 -2.45
C ILE A 40 -1.69 5.70 -1.55
N PHE A 41 -1.45 6.65 -0.64
CA PHE A 41 -0.35 6.57 0.33
C PHE A 41 -0.50 5.35 1.25
N LEU A 42 -1.69 5.10 1.81
CA LEU A 42 -1.95 3.91 2.63
C LEU A 42 -1.70 2.62 1.85
N ARG A 43 -2.15 2.55 0.60
CA ARG A 43 -1.89 1.39 -0.28
C ARG A 43 -0.39 1.19 -0.47
N HIS A 44 0.36 2.26 -0.75
CA HIS A 44 1.80 2.21 -0.93
C HIS A 44 2.54 1.77 0.35
N ALA A 45 2.22 2.40 1.48
CA ALA A 45 2.79 2.07 2.78
C ALA A 45 2.52 0.60 3.15
N TYR A 46 1.28 0.13 2.93
CA TYR A 46 0.91 -1.25 3.19
C TYR A 46 1.64 -2.24 2.28
N SER A 47 1.79 -1.94 0.99
CA SER A 47 2.58 -2.77 0.08
C SER A 47 4.04 -2.88 0.51
N ARG A 48 4.66 -1.77 0.96
CA ARG A 48 6.04 -1.80 1.50
C ARG A 48 6.12 -2.61 2.79
N PHE A 49 5.16 -2.44 3.69
CA PHE A 49 5.06 -3.21 4.93
C PHE A 49 4.99 -4.72 4.65
N LEU A 50 4.17 -5.16 3.70
CA LEU A 50 4.06 -6.58 3.34
C LEU A 50 5.37 -7.14 2.78
N ALA A 51 6.02 -6.42 1.86
CA ALA A 51 7.31 -6.84 1.31
C ALA A 51 8.38 -7.01 2.41
N VAL A 52 8.42 -6.11 3.39
CA VAL A 52 9.36 -6.20 4.52
C VAL A 52 8.95 -7.30 5.49
N LYS A 53 7.65 -7.49 5.75
CA LYS A 53 7.13 -8.55 6.63
C LYS A 53 7.58 -9.93 6.17
N GLU A 54 7.48 -10.22 4.88
CA GLU A 54 7.92 -11.51 4.32
C GLU A 54 9.41 -11.76 4.58
N GLY A 55 10.26 -10.75 4.34
CA GLY A 55 11.69 -10.86 4.62
C GLY A 55 12.02 -11.01 6.10
N ILE A 56 11.30 -10.33 6.99
CA ILE A 56 11.49 -10.47 8.44
C ILE A 56 11.10 -11.88 8.90
N VAL A 57 9.95 -12.40 8.47
CA VAL A 57 9.47 -13.72 8.88
C VAL A 57 10.48 -14.82 8.52
N ALA A 58 11.13 -14.71 7.36
CA ALA A 58 12.16 -15.65 6.93
C ALA A 58 13.44 -15.60 7.79
N GLU A 59 13.76 -14.44 8.38
CA GLU A 59 14.97 -14.23 9.20
C GLU A 59 14.73 -14.48 10.69
N LEU A 60 13.49 -14.77 11.13
CA LEU A 60 13.19 -14.94 12.54
C LEU A 60 13.88 -16.18 13.13
N PRO A 61 14.57 -16.04 14.28
CA PRO A 61 15.14 -17.19 14.96
C PRO A 61 14.02 -18.11 15.47
N THR A 62 14.17 -19.39 15.20
CA THR A 62 13.26 -20.44 15.66
C THR A 62 13.83 -21.12 16.92
N ARG A 63 12.97 -21.43 17.88
CA ARG A 63 13.34 -22.24 19.05
C ARG A 63 12.36 -23.41 19.13
N ASN A 64 12.88 -24.64 19.11
CA ASN A 64 12.08 -25.88 19.02
C ASN A 64 11.11 -25.90 17.82
N GLY A 65 11.52 -25.34 16.67
CA GLY A 65 10.70 -25.29 15.46
C GLY A 65 9.61 -24.22 15.47
N VAL A 66 9.42 -23.48 16.57
CA VAL A 66 8.45 -22.38 16.67
C VAL A 66 9.17 -21.06 16.41
N PRO A 67 8.79 -20.29 15.38
CA PRO A 67 9.29 -18.93 15.18
C PRO A 67 8.68 -18.02 16.26
N ARG A 68 9.48 -17.08 16.78
CA ARG A 68 8.98 -16.09 17.74
C ARG A 68 7.94 -15.16 17.10
N GLU A 69 7.13 -14.52 17.92
CA GLU A 69 6.16 -13.51 17.44
C GLU A 69 6.85 -12.29 16.81
N LEU A 70 6.17 -11.72 15.81
CA LEU A 70 6.55 -10.47 15.15
C LEU A 70 6.30 -9.30 16.09
N THR A 71 7.32 -8.48 16.30
CA THR A 71 7.24 -7.28 17.14
C THR A 71 7.48 -6.02 16.31
N VAL A 72 7.01 -4.86 16.78
CA VAL A 72 7.23 -3.57 16.12
C VAL A 72 8.73 -3.31 15.88
N ALA A 73 9.59 -3.70 16.82
CA ALA A 73 11.05 -3.55 16.72
C ALA A 73 11.68 -4.26 15.52
N ASP A 74 11.01 -5.28 14.97
CA ASP A 74 11.49 -6.01 13.79
C ASP A 74 11.33 -5.19 12.51
N PHE A 75 10.27 -4.38 12.44
CA PHE A 75 9.98 -3.51 11.31
C PHE A 75 10.81 -2.22 11.36
N SER A 76 11.09 -1.68 12.55
CA SER A 76 11.93 -0.49 12.73
C SER A 76 13.36 -0.69 12.21
N ARG A 77 13.89 -1.91 12.30
CA ARG A 77 15.26 -2.24 11.87
C ARG A 77 15.44 -2.24 10.34
N LYS A 78 14.34 -2.37 9.58
CA LYS A 78 14.35 -2.37 8.11
C LYS A 78 13.71 -1.12 7.48
N GLY A 79 13.43 -0.08 8.28
CA GLY A 79 12.85 1.19 7.80
C GLY A 79 11.43 1.04 7.25
N ALA A 80 10.66 0.09 7.77
CA ALA A 80 9.26 -0.15 7.40
C ALA A 80 8.25 0.67 8.23
N ILE A 81 8.73 1.38 9.26
CA ILE A 81 8.00 2.26 10.18
C ILE A 81 8.95 3.32 10.73
#